data_AF-A0A968HLH5-F1
#
_entry.id   AF-A0A968HLH5-F1
#
_cell.length_a   1.000
_cell.length_b   1.000
_cell.length_c   1.000
_cell.angle_alpha   90.00
_cell.angle_beta   90.00
_cell.angle_gamma   90.00
#
_symmetry.space_group_name_H-M   'P 1'
#
loop_
_entity.id
_entity.type
_entity.pdbx_description
1 polymer ?
#
loop_
_entity_poly.entity_id
_entity_poly.type
_entity_poly.pdbx_seq_one_letter_code
_entity_poly.pdbx_strand_id
1 'polypeptide(L)'
;MDHLVHHDALTKLPNQLSLREQFSDRLRMWQLNPEVSGSKVSVPVLCINLDRFDRVNDTLGYSVGDRVLKAVAEYLIASVEASSLVARMNADEFAIILPPTEHRQTAADAAQRIVEQLNQPFAIDGKEVFTTASIGVSFYPQDGQQIDKLIQNARKAMKRSKQQGGNQYELYTIAYNLGSSDRLSLETDLRYALDRDQLELHYQPQVSLEGGYIVGAEALVRWQHPERGYISPGKFIPIAEENGLIEPIGEWVLYHACQEARQWLAKGLDLRIAVNLSGRQFNQLDLRHRLVDILIRSGLEAKYLDLELTESTLVQNPEAAVRRLNALKALGVRIAIDDFGTGYSSLNYLQQFPFDILKVDRCFVRHISVDVKNRRSPVPLLRWHTNWN
;
A
#
# COMPACT_ATOMS: atom_id res chain seq x y z
N MET A 1 24.98 33.48 15.01
CA MET A 1 25.71 32.34 14.41
C MET A 1 24.86 31.07 14.39
N ASP A 2 23.87 30.93 15.28
CA ASP A 2 22.99 29.73 15.36
C ASP A 2 22.10 29.49 14.13
N HIS A 3 21.70 30.53 13.39
CA HIS A 3 20.80 30.40 12.24
C HIS A 3 21.43 29.61 11.07
N LEU A 4 22.75 29.63 10.88
CA LEU A 4 23.43 28.86 9.82
C LEU A 4 23.66 27.39 10.20
N VAL A 5 23.60 27.07 11.50
CA VAL A 5 23.79 25.70 12.01
C VAL A 5 22.54 24.85 11.77
N HIS A 6 21.35 25.45 11.81
CA HIS A 6 20.07 24.74 11.72
C HIS A 6 19.26 25.04 10.44
N HIS A 7 19.64 26.02 9.62
CA HIS A 7 18.91 26.36 8.39
C HIS A 7 19.80 26.35 7.14
N ASP A 8 19.19 26.03 6.00
CA ASP A 8 19.77 26.20 4.69
C ASP A 8 19.89 27.69 4.33
N ALA A 9 21.07 28.11 3.86
CA ALA A 9 21.38 29.51 3.61
C ALA A 9 20.56 30.11 2.46
N LEU A 10 20.16 29.29 1.48
CA LEU A 10 19.48 29.74 0.27
C LEU A 10 17.96 29.83 0.44
N THR A 11 17.34 28.73 0.87
CA THR A 11 15.88 28.56 0.97
C THR A 11 15.33 28.95 2.34
N LYS A 12 16.20 29.14 3.35
CA LYS A 12 15.86 29.40 4.76
C LYS A 12 15.09 28.27 5.45
N LEU A 13 14.81 27.17 4.76
CA LEU A 13 14.28 25.95 5.35
C LEU A 13 15.23 25.39 6.41
N PRO A 14 14.70 24.65 7.41
CA PRO A 14 15.50 23.74 8.22
C PRO A 14 16.45 22.89 7.37
N ASN A 15 17.67 22.68 7.85
CA ASN A 15 18.61 21.76 7.23
C ASN A 15 18.44 20.34 7.80
N GLN A 16 19.23 19.38 7.30
CA GLN A 16 19.16 17.99 7.75
C GLN A 16 19.37 17.83 9.27
N LEU A 17 20.24 18.63 9.90
CA LEU A 17 20.47 18.56 11.35
C LEU A 17 19.21 18.96 12.11
N SER A 18 18.64 20.12 11.75
CA SER A 18 17.41 20.61 12.38
C SER A 18 16.22 19.68 12.15
N LEU A 19 16.10 19.07 10.97
CA LEU A 19 15.05 18.08 10.71
C LEU A 19 15.14 16.88 11.67
N ARG A 20 16.35 16.39 11.97
CA ARG A 20 16.58 15.27 12.90
C ARG A 20 16.18 15.63 14.33
N GLU A 21 16.60 16.81 14.79
CA GLU A 21 16.27 17.33 16.11
C GLU A 21 14.76 17.49 16.27
N GLN A 22 14.12 18.18 15.32
CA GLN A 22 12.67 18.39 15.32
C GLN A 22 11.88 17.08 15.22
N PHE A 23 12.35 16.10 14.44
CA PHE A 23 11.73 14.77 14.42
C PHE A 23 11.83 14.06 15.77
N SER A 24 13.01 14.08 16.40
CA SER A 24 13.20 13.45 17.72
C SER A 24 12.28 14.08 18.77
N ASP A 25 12.19 15.41 18.79
CA ASP A 25 11.34 16.13 19.75
C ASP A 25 9.86 15.83 19.50
N ARG A 26 9.42 15.86 18.24
CA ARG A 26 8.04 15.50 17.88
C ARG A 26 7.73 14.04 18.16
N LEU A 27 8.67 13.14 17.90
CA LEU A 27 8.50 11.72 18.18
C LEU A 27 8.29 11.45 19.67
N ARG A 28 9.06 12.12 20.54
CA ARG A 28 8.85 12.06 22.00
C ARG A 28 7.47 12.55 22.38
N MET A 29 7.02 13.69 21.83
CA MET A 29 5.68 14.22 22.09
C MET A 29 4.58 13.26 21.62
N TRP A 30 4.74 12.66 20.44
CA TRP A 30 3.81 11.68 19.88
C TRP A 30 3.76 10.39 20.70
N GLN A 31 4.89 9.89 21.19
CA GLN A 31 4.95 8.71 22.06
C GLN A 31 4.30 8.95 23.43
N LEU A 32 4.34 10.19 23.93
CA LEU A 32 3.71 10.59 25.20
C LEU A 32 2.20 10.86 25.08
N ASN A 33 1.67 11.03 23.87
CA ASN A 33 0.24 11.21 23.63
C ASN A 33 -0.46 9.85 23.54
N PRO A 34 -1.37 9.48 24.47
CA PRO A 34 -2.08 8.19 24.44
C PRO A 34 -2.89 7.96 23.16
N GLU A 35 -3.38 9.04 22.52
CA GLU A 35 -4.13 8.97 21.25
C GLU A 35 -3.24 8.70 20.03
N VAL A 36 -1.91 8.72 20.20
CA VAL A 36 -0.91 8.41 19.16
C VAL A 36 -0.10 7.16 19.53
N SER A 37 0.07 6.91 20.83
CA SER A 37 0.80 5.76 21.39
C SER A 37 -0.02 4.46 21.38
N GLY A 38 -1.36 4.56 21.37
CA GLY A 38 -2.29 3.40 21.35
C GLY A 38 -2.85 3.01 19.97
N SER A 39 -2.65 3.82 18.95
CA SER A 39 -3.23 3.69 17.59
C SER A 39 -2.14 3.31 16.57
N LYS A 40 -2.52 2.70 15.43
CA LYS A 40 -1.62 2.39 14.29
C LYS A 40 -1.16 3.67 13.58
N VAL A 41 -0.71 4.67 14.32
CA VAL A 41 -0.32 5.95 13.74
C VAL A 41 1.09 5.82 13.18
N SER A 42 1.18 6.06 11.88
CA SER A 42 2.44 6.08 11.15
C SER A 42 2.88 7.52 10.92
N VAL A 43 4.19 7.79 10.94
CA VAL A 43 4.72 9.11 10.59
C VAL A 43 5.35 9.00 9.20
N PRO A 44 4.75 9.60 8.16
CA PRO A 44 5.32 9.57 6.83
C PRO A 44 6.54 10.49 6.72
N VAL A 45 7.59 9.97 6.08
CA VAL A 45 8.82 10.69 5.74
C VAL A 45 8.98 10.64 4.22
N LEU A 46 8.87 11.79 3.57
CA LEU A 46 9.01 11.96 2.13
C LEU A 46 10.41 12.49 1.84
N CYS A 47 11.10 11.89 0.88
CA CYS A 47 12.28 12.46 0.24
C CYS A 47 11.93 12.85 -1.19
N ILE A 48 12.26 14.07 -1.57
CA ILE A 48 11.90 14.69 -2.85
C ILE A 48 13.18 15.12 -3.52
N ASN A 49 13.35 14.82 -4.80
CA ASN A 49 14.46 15.33 -5.58
C ASN A 49 13.98 15.82 -6.94
N LEU A 50 14.44 17.01 -7.34
CA LEU A 50 14.09 17.62 -8.62
C LEU A 50 14.75 16.83 -9.76
N ASP A 51 13.97 16.42 -10.75
CA ASP A 51 14.49 15.64 -11.85
C ASP A 51 15.27 16.52 -12.83
N ARG A 52 16.50 16.11 -13.14
CA ARG A 52 17.37 16.77 -14.12
C ARG A 52 17.60 18.26 -13.82
N PHE A 53 17.65 18.63 -12.53
CA PHE A 53 17.88 20.00 -12.09
C PHE A 53 19.28 20.53 -12.48
N ASP A 54 20.25 19.64 -12.65
CA ASP A 54 21.53 19.92 -13.28
C ASP A 54 21.38 20.63 -14.64
N ARG A 55 20.43 20.20 -15.49
CA ARG A 55 20.15 20.85 -16.78
C ARG A 55 19.68 22.29 -16.65
N VAL A 56 18.93 22.61 -15.59
CA VAL A 56 18.51 23.99 -15.31
C VAL A 56 19.75 24.84 -15.02
N ASN A 57 20.67 24.35 -14.19
CA ASN A 57 21.91 25.05 -13.89
C ASN A 57 22.80 25.19 -15.13
N ASP A 58 22.94 24.13 -15.92
CA ASP A 58 23.80 24.12 -17.12
C ASP A 58 23.27 25.05 -18.22
N THR A 59 21.95 25.15 -18.36
CA THR A 59 21.30 25.91 -19.44
C THR A 59 21.04 27.37 -19.07
N LEU A 60 20.60 27.61 -17.83
CA LEU A 60 20.12 28.93 -17.38
C LEU A 60 21.03 29.57 -16.31
N GLY A 61 22.03 28.84 -15.83
CA GLY A 61 22.98 29.28 -14.82
C GLY A 61 22.50 29.07 -13.38
N TYR A 62 23.46 28.93 -12.46
CA TYR A 62 23.21 28.70 -11.04
C TYR A 62 22.32 29.76 -10.38
N SER A 63 22.36 31.01 -10.84
CA SER A 63 21.50 32.08 -10.30
C SER A 63 20.01 31.79 -10.54
N VAL A 64 19.66 31.26 -11.71
CA VAL A 64 18.28 30.85 -12.04
C VAL A 64 17.92 29.60 -11.27
N GLY A 65 18.82 28.62 -11.21
CA GLY A 65 18.62 27.42 -10.39
C GLY A 65 18.34 27.74 -8.92
N ASP A 66 19.09 28.68 -8.34
CA ASP A 66 18.87 29.16 -6.97
C ASP A 66 17.47 29.76 -6.76
N ARG A 67 16.94 30.49 -7.76
CA ARG A 67 15.57 31.01 -7.72
C ARG A 67 14.53 29.90 -7.84
N VAL A 68 14.76 28.90 -8.69
CA VAL A 68 13.90 27.72 -8.78
C VAL A 68 13.85 26.98 -7.44
N LEU A 69 15.00 26.76 -6.80
CA LEU A 69 15.06 26.10 -5.48
C LEU A 69 14.30 26.87 -4.40
N LYS A 70 14.35 28.21 -4.41
CA LYS A 70 13.55 29.04 -3.51
C LYS A 70 12.05 28.89 -3.80
N ALA A 71 11.65 28.95 -5.06
CA ALA A 71 10.25 28.80 -5.46
C ALA A 71 9.71 27.41 -5.08
N VAL A 72 10.50 26.35 -5.30
CA VAL A 72 10.18 24.99 -4.85
C VAL A 72 10.04 24.93 -3.33
N ALA A 73 10.93 25.56 -2.57
CA ALA A 73 10.84 25.59 -1.11
C ALA A 73 9.54 26.25 -0.61
N GLU A 74 9.20 27.43 -1.15
CA GLU A 74 7.95 28.13 -0.82
C GLU A 74 6.73 27.29 -1.18
N TYR A 75 6.78 26.64 -2.34
CA TYR A 75 5.74 25.77 -2.83
C TYR A 75 5.53 24.53 -1.93
N LEU A 76 6.62 23.87 -1.51
CA LEU A 76 6.54 22.71 -0.62
C LEU A 76 5.94 23.08 0.75
N ILE A 77 6.29 24.26 1.29
CA ILE A 77 5.68 24.78 2.52
C ILE A 77 4.17 24.98 2.33
N ALA A 78 3.74 25.57 1.21
CA ALA A 78 2.33 25.83 0.94
C ALA A 78 1.51 24.55 0.68
N SER A 79 2.17 23.45 0.31
CA SER A 79 1.53 22.19 -0.09
C SER A 79 1.23 21.25 1.08
N VAL A 80 1.74 21.58 2.27
CA VAL A 80 1.63 20.75 3.46
C VAL A 80 1.03 21.54 4.62
N GLU A 81 0.48 20.82 5.60
CA GLU A 81 -0.09 21.45 6.80
C GLU A 81 1.01 22.07 7.67
N ALA A 82 0.67 23.10 8.46
CA ALA A 82 1.59 23.80 9.36
C ALA A 82 2.24 22.89 10.42
N SER A 83 1.60 21.75 10.72
CA SER A 83 2.12 20.71 11.59
C SER A 83 3.17 19.83 10.92
N SER A 84 3.41 19.97 9.61
CA SER A 84 4.47 19.23 8.89
C SER A 84 5.83 19.89 9.09
N LEU A 85 6.90 19.12 8.89
CA LEU A 85 8.26 19.63 8.82
C LEU A 85 8.72 19.58 7.38
N VAL A 86 9.27 20.68 6.87
CA VAL A 86 9.89 20.76 5.53
C VAL A 86 11.35 21.15 5.74
N ALA A 87 12.27 20.44 5.10
CA ALA A 87 13.69 20.71 5.17
C ALA A 87 14.35 20.58 3.81
N ARG A 88 15.42 21.34 3.59
CA ARG A 88 16.33 21.10 2.47
C ARG A 88 17.51 20.27 2.96
N MET A 89 17.74 19.13 2.30
CA MET A 89 18.71 18.13 2.72
C MET A 89 20.09 18.44 2.17
N ASN A 90 20.16 18.61 0.85
CA ASN A 90 21.34 19.01 0.09
C ASN A 90 20.89 19.43 -1.31
N ALA A 91 21.73 20.15 -2.07
CA ALA A 91 21.54 20.42 -3.51
C ALA A 91 20.07 20.67 -3.92
N ASP A 92 19.46 19.72 -4.64
CA ASP A 92 18.10 19.72 -5.16
C ASP A 92 17.18 18.74 -4.42
N GLU A 93 17.59 18.29 -3.23
CA GLU A 93 16.88 17.33 -2.39
C GLU A 93 16.21 18.00 -1.19
N PHE A 94 14.93 17.70 -1.01
CA PHE A 94 14.10 18.13 0.10
C PHE A 94 13.57 16.92 0.88
N ALA A 95 13.23 17.14 2.14
CA ALA A 95 12.54 16.15 2.96
C ALA A 95 11.32 16.77 3.62
N ILE A 96 10.25 15.99 3.71
CA ILE A 96 9.02 16.38 4.41
C ILE A 96 8.68 15.30 5.42
N ILE A 97 8.37 15.70 6.65
CA ILE A 97 7.81 14.82 7.67
C ILE A 97 6.38 15.28 7.90
N LEU A 98 5.45 14.43 7.50
CA LEU A 98 4.03 14.71 7.70
C LEU A 98 3.63 14.38 9.15
N PRO A 99 2.54 14.98 9.65
CA PRO A 99 2.00 14.62 10.94
C PRO A 99 1.67 13.12 11.04
N PRO A 100 1.58 12.58 12.26
CA PRO A 100 1.15 11.21 12.47
C PRO A 100 -0.21 10.98 11.79
N THR A 101 -0.28 9.96 10.96
CA THR A 101 -1.48 9.59 10.22
C THR A 101 -1.80 8.10 10.41
N GLU A 102 -3.08 7.79 10.54
CA GLU A 102 -3.57 6.41 10.62
C GLU A 102 -3.59 5.73 9.25
N HIS A 103 -3.56 6.50 8.16
CA HIS A 103 -3.68 6.00 6.79
C HIS A 103 -2.45 6.34 5.94
N ARG A 104 -1.77 5.31 5.41
CA ARG A 104 -0.63 5.50 4.49
C ARG A 104 -1.02 6.27 3.22
N GLN A 105 -2.28 6.17 2.80
CA GLN A 105 -2.80 6.88 1.63
C GLN A 105 -2.76 8.41 1.82
N THR A 106 -2.90 8.94 3.04
CA THR A 106 -2.72 10.39 3.31
C THR A 106 -1.36 10.88 2.83
N ALA A 107 -0.32 10.07 3.03
CA ALA A 107 1.02 10.38 2.55
C ALA A 107 1.16 10.23 1.03
N ALA A 108 0.48 9.25 0.45
CA ALA A 108 0.44 9.04 -1.00
C ALA A 108 -0.27 10.20 -1.71
N ASP A 109 -1.40 10.67 -1.19
CA ASP A 109 -2.16 11.81 -1.72
C ASP A 109 -1.37 13.11 -1.59
N ALA A 110 -0.66 13.29 -0.47
CA ALA A 110 0.25 14.43 -0.30
C ALA A 110 1.40 14.37 -1.32
N ALA A 111 2.02 13.20 -1.52
CA ALA A 111 3.08 13.02 -2.49
C ALA A 111 2.58 13.25 -3.93
N GLN A 112 1.43 12.70 -4.29
CA GLN A 112 0.80 12.89 -5.61
C GLN A 112 0.52 14.37 -5.88
N ARG A 113 -0.08 15.07 -4.91
CA ARG A 113 -0.36 16.52 -5.02
C ARG A 113 0.91 17.33 -5.24
N ILE A 114 1.97 17.02 -4.51
CA ILE A 114 3.27 17.67 -4.67
C ILE A 114 3.83 17.42 -6.08
N VAL A 115 3.77 16.19 -6.59
CA VAL A 115 4.21 15.86 -7.96
C VAL A 115 3.41 16.66 -9.00
N GLU A 116 2.08 16.64 -8.93
CA GLU A 116 1.19 17.28 -9.91
C GLU A 116 1.39 18.80 -10.00
N GLN A 117 1.64 19.43 -8.87
CA GLN A 117 1.82 20.86 -8.79
C GLN A 117 3.27 21.29 -9.09
N LEU A 118 4.29 20.49 -8.73
CA LEU A 118 5.67 20.74 -9.18
C LEU A 118 5.83 20.62 -10.70
N ASN A 119 4.90 19.93 -11.38
CA ASN A 119 4.85 19.88 -12.84
C ASN A 119 4.39 21.17 -13.51
N GLN A 120 3.87 22.14 -12.75
CA GLN A 120 3.52 23.44 -13.29
C GLN A 120 4.78 24.29 -13.53
N PRO A 121 4.79 25.17 -14.55
CA PRO A 121 5.94 26.02 -14.82
C PRO A 121 6.18 27.02 -13.69
N PHE A 122 7.46 27.22 -13.35
CA PHE A 122 7.92 28.28 -12.45
C PHE A 122 8.18 29.56 -13.24
N ALA A 123 7.50 30.65 -12.90
CA ALA A 123 7.77 31.96 -13.48
C ALA A 123 9.01 32.59 -12.82
N ILE A 124 10.17 32.49 -13.49
CA ILE A 124 11.45 33.03 -13.02
C ILE A 124 11.92 34.10 -14.00
N ASP A 125 12.05 35.35 -13.53
CA ASP A 125 12.48 36.51 -14.32
C ASP A 125 11.69 36.70 -15.64
N GLY A 126 10.39 36.43 -15.61
CA GLY A 126 9.52 36.53 -16.78
C GLY A 126 9.66 35.39 -17.79
N LYS A 127 10.35 34.31 -17.44
CA LYS A 127 10.44 33.06 -18.22
C LYS A 127 9.79 31.92 -17.46
N GLU A 128 9.18 30.99 -18.19
CA GLU A 128 8.69 29.74 -17.64
C GLU A 128 9.81 28.70 -17.59
N VAL A 129 10.06 28.15 -16.40
CA VAL A 129 11.01 27.06 -16.17
C VAL A 129 10.24 25.82 -15.75
N PHE A 130 10.43 24.72 -16.47
CA PHE A 130 9.81 23.44 -16.16
C PHE A 130 10.81 22.56 -15.42
N THR A 131 10.38 22.00 -14.29
CA THR A 131 11.05 20.90 -13.59
C THR A 131 10.01 19.89 -13.18
N THR A 132 10.41 18.63 -13.02
CA THR A 132 9.57 17.62 -12.39
C THR A 132 10.25 17.15 -11.10
N ALA A 133 9.59 16.32 -10.31
CA ALA A 133 10.19 15.76 -9.12
C ALA A 133 9.87 14.28 -8.96
N SER A 134 10.86 13.56 -8.44
CA SER A 134 10.70 12.19 -7.98
C SER A 134 10.60 12.18 -6.47
N ILE A 135 9.60 11.48 -5.94
CA ILE A 135 9.35 11.40 -4.49
C ILE A 135 9.44 9.95 -4.03
N GLY A 136 10.04 9.73 -2.87
CA GLY A 136 10.00 8.44 -2.17
C GLY A 136 9.45 8.62 -0.76
N VAL A 137 8.61 7.70 -0.32
CA VAL A 137 7.90 7.81 0.95
C VAL A 137 8.25 6.61 1.85
N SER A 138 8.62 6.84 3.10
CA SER A 138 8.75 5.78 4.11
C SER A 138 7.94 6.12 5.36
N PHE A 139 7.69 5.13 6.23
CA PHE A 139 6.77 5.27 7.35
C PHE A 139 7.41 4.81 8.66
N TYR A 140 7.49 5.70 9.65
CA TYR A 140 7.76 5.29 11.03
C TYR A 140 6.52 4.60 11.61
N PRO A 141 6.67 3.54 12.44
CA PRO A 141 7.90 2.81 12.73
C PRO A 141 8.19 1.67 11.75
N GLN A 142 7.27 1.38 10.82
CA GLN A 142 7.27 0.18 9.98
C GLN A 142 8.51 0.05 9.07
N ASP A 143 8.95 1.16 8.50
CA ASP A 143 10.08 1.23 7.58
C ASP A 143 11.37 1.68 8.29
N GLY A 144 11.34 1.90 9.60
CA GLY A 144 12.48 2.31 10.40
C GLY A 144 12.09 3.00 11.71
N GLN A 145 12.85 2.76 12.77
CA GLN A 145 12.62 3.37 14.09
C GLN A 145 13.46 4.64 14.33
N GLN A 146 14.34 5.00 13.39
CA GLN A 146 15.20 6.17 13.47
C GLN A 146 15.07 6.98 12.18
N ILE A 147 15.11 8.31 12.29
CA ILE A 147 14.94 9.23 11.15
C ILE A 147 15.92 8.97 10.01
N ASP A 148 17.17 8.62 10.33
CA ASP A 148 18.18 8.31 9.32
C ASP A 148 17.83 7.06 8.52
N LYS A 149 17.24 6.06 9.18
CA LYS A 149 16.78 4.84 8.50
C LYS A 149 15.59 5.12 7.60
N LEU A 150 14.66 5.97 8.07
CA LEU A 150 13.49 6.37 7.31
C LEU A 150 13.87 7.20 6.07
N ILE A 151 14.76 8.19 6.22
CA ILE A 151 15.31 8.96 5.10
C ILE A 151 16.03 8.03 4.12
N GLN A 152 16.85 7.10 4.61
CA GLN A 152 17.54 6.14 3.74
C GLN A 152 16.54 5.32 2.91
N ASN A 153 15.46 4.84 3.53
CA ASN A 153 14.46 4.03 2.86
C ASN A 153 13.57 4.85 1.92
N ALA A 154 13.18 6.07 2.29
CA ALA A 154 12.49 7.01 1.41
C ALA A 154 13.35 7.33 0.17
N ARG A 155 14.65 7.58 0.33
CA ARG A 155 15.59 7.76 -0.81
C ARG A 155 15.67 6.54 -1.73
N LYS A 156 15.57 5.31 -1.22
CA LYS A 156 15.52 4.11 -2.06
C LYS A 156 14.28 4.10 -2.95
N ALA A 157 13.12 4.41 -2.37
CA ALA A 157 11.87 4.51 -3.13
C ALA A 157 11.92 5.66 -4.16
N MET A 158 12.49 6.82 -3.78
CA MET A 158 12.69 7.96 -4.67
C MET A 158 13.58 7.60 -5.87
N LYS A 159 14.68 6.87 -5.63
CA LYS A 159 15.57 6.39 -6.69
C LYS A 159 14.84 5.44 -7.65
N ARG A 160 13.90 4.64 -7.15
CA ARG A 160 13.05 3.78 -7.99
C ARG A 160 12.10 4.59 -8.87
N SER A 161 11.42 5.58 -8.30
CA SER A 161 10.60 6.53 -9.07
C SER A 161 11.41 7.12 -10.24
N LYS A 162 12.67 7.53 -9.99
CA LYS A 162 13.59 7.99 -11.05
C LYS A 162 13.89 6.92 -12.12
N GLN A 163 14.09 5.67 -11.71
CA GLN A 163 14.37 4.56 -12.65
C GLN A 163 13.15 4.20 -13.51
N GLN A 164 11.93 4.44 -13.01
CA GLN A 164 10.67 4.23 -13.73
C GLN A 164 10.26 5.41 -14.63
N GLY A 165 11.13 6.41 -14.79
CA GLY A 165 10.89 7.57 -15.66
C GLY A 165 10.86 8.93 -14.94
N GLY A 166 10.89 8.94 -13.61
CA GLY A 166 10.76 10.13 -12.78
C GLY A 166 9.34 10.70 -12.76
N ASN A 167 9.19 11.92 -12.28
CA ASN A 167 7.90 12.62 -12.21
C ASN A 167 6.76 11.82 -11.56
N GLN A 168 7.06 11.13 -10.46
CA GLN A 168 6.11 10.31 -9.73
C GLN A 168 6.59 10.08 -8.31
N TYR A 169 5.72 9.53 -7.46
CA TYR A 169 6.09 9.10 -6.13
C TYR A 169 6.13 7.58 -6.04
N GLU A 170 6.93 7.05 -5.13
CA GLU A 170 6.97 5.62 -4.81
C GLU A 170 6.91 5.42 -3.29
N LEU A 171 6.01 4.56 -2.80
CA LEU A 171 5.97 4.18 -1.40
C LEU A 171 6.99 3.09 -1.11
N TYR A 172 7.78 3.24 -0.06
CA TYR A 172 8.75 2.25 0.42
C TYR A 172 8.06 0.93 0.80
N THR A 173 8.54 -0.16 0.23
CA THR A 173 8.17 -1.53 0.55
C THR A 173 9.42 -2.32 0.92
N ILE A 174 9.27 -3.31 1.81
CA ILE A 174 10.39 -4.17 2.25
C ILE A 174 11.00 -4.95 1.06
N ALA A 175 10.24 -5.14 -0.03
CA ALA A 175 10.76 -5.68 -1.29
C ALA A 175 11.91 -4.85 -1.90
N TYR A 176 12.09 -3.58 -1.49
CA TYR A 176 13.24 -2.74 -1.87
C TYR A 176 14.55 -3.03 -1.15
N ASN A 177 14.55 -3.92 -0.16
CA ASN A 177 15.79 -4.35 0.48
C ASN A 177 16.56 -5.42 -0.32
N LEU A 178 16.02 -5.90 -1.43
CA LEU A 178 16.78 -6.72 -2.38
C LEU A 178 17.58 -5.80 -3.29
N GLY A 179 18.89 -6.06 -3.43
CA GLY A 179 19.66 -5.42 -4.51
C GLY A 179 19.02 -5.72 -5.87
N SER A 180 19.28 -4.89 -6.89
CA SER A 180 18.74 -5.12 -8.24
C SER A 180 19.02 -6.55 -8.75
N SER A 181 20.18 -7.11 -8.39
CA SER A 181 20.56 -8.49 -8.69
C SER A 181 19.72 -9.52 -7.93
N ASP A 182 19.46 -9.30 -6.64
CA ASP A 182 18.63 -10.22 -5.83
C ASP A 182 17.17 -10.18 -6.25
N ARG A 183 16.67 -9.02 -6.67
CA ARG A 183 15.31 -8.86 -7.19
C ARG A 183 15.15 -9.60 -8.52
N LEU A 184 16.11 -9.44 -9.43
CA LEU A 184 16.09 -10.13 -10.73
C LEU A 184 16.21 -11.66 -10.56
N SER A 185 17.07 -12.12 -9.64
CA SER A 185 17.12 -13.54 -9.26
C SER A 185 15.78 -14.00 -8.73
N LEU A 186 15.17 -13.28 -7.78
CA LEU A 186 13.89 -13.69 -7.21
C LEU A 186 12.74 -13.69 -8.23
N GLU A 187 12.72 -12.74 -9.16
CA GLU A 187 11.76 -12.75 -10.27
C GLU A 187 11.95 -13.99 -11.14
N THR A 188 13.20 -14.30 -11.50
CA THR A 188 13.54 -15.48 -12.31
C THR A 188 13.11 -16.75 -11.59
N ASP A 189 13.41 -16.86 -10.30
CA ASP A 189 13.04 -18.00 -9.47
C ASP A 189 11.51 -18.13 -9.36
N LEU A 190 10.80 -17.01 -9.23
CA LEU A 190 9.33 -16.99 -9.14
C LEU A 190 8.67 -17.46 -10.44
N ARG A 191 9.24 -17.16 -11.61
CA ARG A 191 8.75 -17.69 -12.89
C ARG A 191 8.78 -19.21 -12.91
N TYR A 192 9.84 -19.81 -12.37
CA TYR A 192 9.97 -21.27 -12.29
C TYR A 192 9.23 -21.89 -11.11
N ALA A 193 8.79 -21.09 -10.13
CA ALA A 193 8.19 -21.62 -8.90
C ALA A 193 6.90 -22.42 -9.16
N LEU A 194 6.11 -22.01 -10.16
CA LEU A 194 4.91 -22.73 -10.60
C LEU A 194 5.26 -24.08 -11.24
N ASP A 195 6.21 -24.09 -12.17
CA ASP A 195 6.61 -25.29 -12.91
C ASP A 195 7.41 -26.30 -12.06
N ARG A 196 7.92 -25.87 -10.90
CA ARG A 196 8.80 -26.67 -10.02
C ARG A 196 8.14 -27.02 -8.68
N ASP A 197 6.82 -26.92 -8.57
CA ASP A 197 6.03 -27.26 -7.37
C ASP A 197 6.56 -26.59 -6.08
N GLN A 198 7.00 -25.32 -6.19
CA GLN A 198 7.57 -24.58 -5.05
C GLN A 198 6.52 -23.74 -4.31
N LEU A 199 5.34 -23.59 -4.89
CA LEU A 199 4.20 -22.93 -4.27
C LEU A 199 3.33 -23.96 -3.56
N GLU A 200 2.89 -23.61 -2.36
CA GLU A 200 1.96 -24.42 -1.59
C GLU A 200 0.85 -23.54 -1.01
N LEU A 201 -0.30 -24.15 -0.70
CA LEU A 201 -1.41 -23.47 -0.03
C LEU A 201 -1.47 -23.89 1.44
N HIS A 202 -1.47 -22.90 2.32
CA HIS A 202 -1.84 -23.07 3.72
C HIS A 202 -3.28 -22.60 3.92
N TYR A 203 -4.00 -23.22 4.84
CA TYR A 203 -5.41 -22.94 5.07
C TYR A 203 -5.63 -22.43 6.49
N GLN A 204 -6.14 -21.20 6.62
CA GLN A 204 -6.48 -20.62 7.90
C GLN A 204 -7.97 -20.84 8.20
N PRO A 205 -8.36 -21.53 9.28
CA PRO A 205 -9.76 -21.83 9.56
C PRO A 205 -10.54 -20.58 9.96
N GLN A 206 -11.79 -20.51 9.50
CA GLN A 206 -12.80 -19.52 9.88
C GLN A 206 -13.84 -20.21 10.77
N VAL A 207 -14.12 -19.65 11.93
CA VAL A 207 -14.97 -20.29 12.97
C VAL A 207 -16.23 -19.45 13.21
N SER A 208 -17.39 -20.11 13.26
CA SER A 208 -18.65 -19.48 13.69
C SER A 208 -18.60 -19.18 15.18
N LEU A 209 -18.88 -17.94 15.56
CA LEU A 209 -18.97 -17.55 16.97
C LEU A 209 -20.24 -18.07 17.66
N GLU A 210 -21.33 -18.26 16.91
CA GLU A 210 -22.60 -18.76 17.45
C GLU A 210 -22.50 -20.25 17.80
N GLY A 211 -21.83 -21.04 16.96
CA GLY A 211 -21.77 -22.49 17.10
C GLY A 211 -20.41 -23.08 17.47
N GLY A 212 -19.33 -22.28 17.43
CA GLY A 212 -17.97 -22.74 17.73
C GLY A 212 -17.35 -23.72 16.73
N TYR A 213 -18.03 -23.99 15.60
CA TYR A 213 -17.57 -24.88 14.55
C TYR A 213 -16.93 -24.13 13.38
N ILE A 214 -16.06 -24.82 12.63
CA ILE A 214 -15.40 -24.28 11.44
C ILE A 214 -16.44 -24.16 10.32
N VAL A 215 -16.51 -22.99 9.67
CA VAL A 215 -17.43 -22.69 8.57
C VAL A 215 -16.73 -22.58 7.21
N GLY A 216 -15.41 -22.43 7.21
CA GLY A 216 -14.61 -22.34 6.01
C GLY A 216 -13.13 -22.18 6.34
N ALA A 217 -12.35 -21.93 5.31
CA ALA A 217 -10.93 -21.58 5.46
C ALA A 217 -10.51 -20.54 4.42
N GLU A 218 -9.50 -19.75 4.76
CA GLU A 218 -8.83 -18.85 3.82
C GLU A 218 -7.58 -19.53 3.24
N ALA A 219 -7.48 -19.57 1.91
CA ALA A 219 -6.33 -20.09 1.19
C ALA A 219 -5.23 -19.04 1.12
N LEU A 220 -4.06 -19.38 1.66
CA LEU A 220 -2.91 -18.50 1.76
C LEU A 220 -1.71 -19.12 1.05
N VAL A 221 -1.30 -18.51 -0.05
CA VAL A 221 -0.12 -18.97 -0.82
C VAL A 221 1.16 -18.82 -0.02
N ARG A 222 2.05 -19.79 -0.15
CA ARG A 222 3.37 -19.85 0.47
C ARG A 222 4.38 -20.26 -0.60
N TRP A 223 5.59 -19.74 -0.49
CA TRP A 223 6.67 -20.10 -1.41
C TRP A 223 7.81 -20.74 -0.64
N GLN A 224 8.05 -22.03 -0.91
CA GLN A 224 9.15 -22.80 -0.38
C GLN A 224 10.27 -22.87 -1.41
N HIS A 225 11.26 -21.99 -1.29
CA HIS A 225 12.39 -21.97 -2.19
C HIS A 225 13.46 -22.99 -1.75
N PRO A 226 14.00 -23.82 -2.66
CA PRO A 226 14.94 -24.89 -2.29
C PRO A 226 16.20 -24.38 -1.58
N GLU A 227 16.72 -23.22 -2.01
CA GLU A 227 17.95 -22.65 -1.43
C GLU A 227 17.69 -21.54 -0.38
N ARG A 228 16.57 -20.82 -0.51
CA ARG A 228 16.29 -19.61 0.28
C ARG A 228 15.31 -19.89 1.41
N GLY A 229 14.81 -21.13 1.50
CA GLY A 229 13.76 -21.54 2.42
C GLY A 229 12.44 -20.81 2.17
N TYR A 230 11.69 -20.59 3.23
CA TYR A 230 10.40 -19.92 3.16
C TYR A 230 10.52 -18.45 2.74
N ILE A 231 9.85 -18.08 1.66
CA ILE A 231 9.77 -16.70 1.17
C ILE A 231 8.37 -16.14 1.47
N SER A 232 8.34 -15.07 2.26
CA SER A 232 7.10 -14.42 2.68
C SER A 232 6.28 -13.88 1.49
N PRO A 233 4.95 -14.06 1.48
CA PRO A 233 4.04 -13.43 0.52
C PRO A 233 4.23 -11.92 0.41
N GLY A 234 4.49 -11.23 1.52
CA GLY A 234 4.77 -9.79 1.51
C GLY A 234 6.05 -9.39 0.76
N LYS A 235 6.89 -10.36 0.35
CA LYS A 235 8.10 -10.15 -0.44
C LYS A 235 7.88 -10.49 -1.92
N PHE A 236 7.23 -11.61 -2.23
CA PHE A 236 7.11 -12.07 -3.62
C PHE A 236 5.83 -11.64 -4.33
N ILE A 237 4.71 -11.41 -3.60
CA ILE A 237 3.46 -10.95 -4.21
C ILE A 237 3.62 -9.59 -4.91
N PRO A 238 4.28 -8.57 -4.30
CA PRO A 238 4.51 -7.30 -5.00
C PRO A 238 5.34 -7.47 -6.28
N ILE A 239 6.32 -8.37 -6.28
CA ILE A 239 7.13 -8.67 -7.47
C ILE A 239 6.27 -9.36 -8.54
N ALA A 240 5.39 -10.27 -8.12
CA ALA A 240 4.47 -10.95 -9.00
C ALA A 240 3.50 -9.98 -9.67
N GLU A 241 2.95 -9.04 -8.90
CA GLU A 241 2.00 -8.04 -9.41
C GLU A 241 2.63 -7.09 -10.41
N GLU A 242 3.85 -6.61 -10.15
CA GLU A 242 4.52 -5.70 -11.06
C GLU A 242 4.86 -6.34 -12.40
N ASN A 243 5.29 -7.62 -12.37
CA ASN A 243 5.78 -8.33 -13.55
C ASN A 243 4.69 -9.19 -14.24
N GLY A 244 3.44 -9.12 -13.78
CA GLY A 244 2.31 -9.89 -14.32
C GLY A 244 2.27 -11.37 -13.92
N LEU A 245 3.24 -11.86 -13.14
CA LEU A 245 3.26 -13.24 -12.64
C LEU A 245 2.14 -13.51 -11.62
N ILE A 246 1.50 -12.48 -11.07
CA ILE A 246 0.35 -12.66 -10.17
C ILE A 246 -0.84 -13.33 -10.88
N GLU A 247 -0.95 -13.19 -12.20
CA GLU A 247 -2.03 -13.77 -12.98
C GLU A 247 -1.93 -15.31 -13.02
N PRO A 248 -0.83 -15.93 -13.50
CA PRO A 248 -0.68 -17.38 -13.45
C PRO A 248 -0.60 -17.94 -12.03
N ILE A 249 -0.01 -17.21 -11.07
CA ILE A 249 0.01 -17.63 -9.67
C ILE A 249 -1.42 -17.66 -9.11
N GLY A 250 -2.21 -16.63 -9.33
CA GLY A 250 -3.57 -16.56 -8.83
C GLY A 250 -4.50 -17.57 -9.49
N GLU A 251 -4.30 -17.88 -10.78
CA GLU A 251 -5.00 -19.00 -11.45
C GLU A 251 -4.67 -20.35 -10.80
N TRP A 252 -3.39 -20.59 -10.51
CA TRP A 252 -2.94 -21.78 -9.78
C TRP A 252 -3.56 -21.85 -8.38
N VAL A 253 -3.52 -20.74 -7.62
CA VAL A 253 -4.09 -20.65 -6.27
C VAL A 253 -5.59 -20.96 -6.30
N LEU A 254 -6.35 -20.32 -7.20
CA LEU A 254 -7.80 -20.53 -7.34
C LEU A 254 -8.11 -22.00 -7.64
N TYR A 255 -7.40 -22.59 -8.59
CA TYR A 255 -7.62 -23.98 -8.98
C TYR A 255 -7.35 -24.96 -7.83
N HIS A 256 -6.19 -24.85 -7.19
CA HIS A 256 -5.80 -25.75 -6.10
C HIS A 256 -6.68 -25.56 -4.85
N ALA A 257 -7.06 -24.31 -4.53
CA ALA A 257 -8.00 -24.02 -3.44
C ALA A 257 -9.38 -24.64 -3.71
N CYS A 258 -9.89 -24.52 -4.95
CA CYS A 258 -11.18 -25.11 -5.32
C CYS A 258 -11.14 -26.65 -5.29
N GLN A 259 -10.03 -27.26 -5.73
CA GLN A 259 -9.84 -28.70 -5.63
C GLN A 259 -9.83 -29.18 -4.17
N GLU A 260 -9.13 -28.48 -3.29
CA GLU A 260 -9.06 -28.83 -1.87
C GLU A 260 -10.45 -28.74 -1.22
N ALA A 261 -11.18 -27.65 -1.47
CA ALA A 261 -12.56 -27.50 -1.00
C ALA A 261 -13.47 -28.63 -1.51
N ARG A 262 -13.31 -29.05 -2.78
CA ARG A 262 -14.08 -30.17 -3.32
C ARG A 262 -13.79 -31.48 -2.60
N GLN A 263 -12.55 -31.70 -2.19
CA GLN A 263 -12.15 -32.87 -1.40
C GLN A 263 -12.75 -32.82 0.01
N TRP A 264 -12.81 -31.65 0.64
CA TRP A 264 -13.48 -31.49 1.94
C TRP A 264 -14.97 -31.87 1.84
N LEU A 265 -15.66 -31.40 0.81
CA LEU A 265 -17.06 -31.78 0.55
C LEU A 265 -17.22 -33.28 0.33
N ALA A 266 -16.30 -33.91 -0.41
CA ALA A 266 -16.32 -35.36 -0.61
C ALA A 266 -16.13 -36.15 0.70
N LYS A 267 -15.45 -35.57 1.69
CA LYS A 267 -15.27 -36.13 3.04
C LYS A 267 -16.44 -35.78 3.98
N GLY A 268 -17.48 -35.10 3.50
CA GLY A 268 -18.65 -34.69 4.30
C GLY A 268 -18.44 -33.41 5.11
N LEU A 269 -17.37 -32.67 4.86
CA LEU A 269 -17.12 -31.37 5.49
C LEU A 269 -17.76 -30.27 4.63
N ASP A 270 -18.83 -29.66 5.13
CA ASP A 270 -19.54 -28.56 4.46
C ASP A 270 -18.80 -27.22 4.71
N LEU A 271 -17.61 -27.08 4.12
CA LEU A 271 -16.72 -25.94 4.32
C LEU A 271 -16.57 -25.11 3.04
N ARG A 272 -16.53 -23.79 3.21
CA ARG A 272 -16.18 -22.86 2.13
C ARG A 272 -14.68 -22.60 2.06
N ILE A 273 -14.23 -22.15 0.90
CA ILE A 273 -12.86 -21.69 0.68
C ILE A 273 -12.85 -20.24 0.24
N ALA A 274 -12.08 -19.42 0.94
CA ALA A 274 -11.86 -18.03 0.59
C ALA A 274 -10.51 -17.86 -0.11
N VAL A 275 -10.49 -17.13 -1.23
CA VAL A 275 -9.28 -16.91 -2.03
C VAL A 275 -9.10 -15.41 -2.29
N ASN A 276 -7.91 -14.90 -1.95
CA ASN A 276 -7.52 -13.53 -2.23
C ASN A 276 -7.36 -13.29 -3.73
N LEU A 277 -8.01 -12.26 -4.24
CA LEU A 277 -7.96 -11.84 -5.64
C LEU A 277 -7.22 -10.50 -5.74
N SER A 278 -6.11 -10.48 -6.47
CA SER A 278 -5.35 -9.23 -6.66
C SER A 278 -6.12 -8.22 -7.51
N GLY A 279 -5.82 -6.93 -7.33
CA GLY A 279 -6.43 -5.87 -8.13
C GLY A 279 -6.13 -5.99 -9.63
N ARG A 280 -4.97 -6.53 -10.02
CA ARG A 280 -4.67 -6.81 -11.44
C ARG A 280 -5.59 -7.87 -12.02
N GLN A 281 -5.78 -8.99 -11.32
CA GLN A 281 -6.69 -10.04 -11.76
C GLN A 281 -8.14 -9.56 -11.80
N PHE A 282 -8.60 -8.81 -10.80
CA PHE A 282 -9.95 -8.22 -10.79
C PHE A 282 -10.20 -7.31 -12.00
N ASN A 283 -9.15 -6.67 -12.51
CA ASN A 283 -9.23 -5.79 -13.68
C ASN A 283 -9.19 -6.52 -15.03
N GLN A 284 -8.91 -7.83 -15.07
CA GLN A 284 -8.89 -8.62 -16.31
C GLN A 284 -10.30 -8.78 -16.90
N LEU A 285 -10.42 -8.59 -18.22
CA LEU A 285 -11.70 -8.69 -18.93
C LEU A 285 -12.24 -10.13 -18.99
N ASP A 286 -11.35 -11.11 -19.00
CA ASP A 286 -11.65 -12.54 -19.12
C ASP A 286 -11.74 -13.27 -17.77
N LEU A 287 -11.60 -12.58 -16.63
CA LEU A 287 -11.63 -13.17 -15.29
C LEU A 287 -12.85 -14.07 -15.08
N ARG A 288 -14.03 -13.62 -15.50
CA ARG A 288 -15.28 -14.39 -15.37
C ARG A 288 -15.19 -15.73 -16.10
N HIS A 289 -14.63 -15.75 -17.31
CA HIS A 289 -14.51 -16.97 -18.10
C HIS A 289 -13.52 -17.92 -17.44
N ARG A 290 -12.36 -17.41 -16.99
CA ARG A 290 -11.37 -18.22 -16.25
C ARG A 290 -11.94 -18.84 -14.99
N LEU A 291 -12.71 -18.08 -14.21
CA LEU A 291 -13.35 -18.61 -12.99
C LEU A 291 -14.35 -19.73 -13.31
N VAL A 292 -15.14 -19.59 -14.39
CA VAL A 292 -16.04 -20.67 -14.85
C VAL A 292 -15.22 -21.92 -15.19
N ASP A 293 -14.15 -21.78 -15.95
CA ASP A 293 -13.28 -22.91 -16.33
C ASP A 293 -12.67 -23.58 -15.10
N ILE A 294 -12.22 -22.80 -14.11
CA ILE A 294 -11.66 -23.31 -12.85
C ILE A 294 -12.71 -24.07 -12.04
N LEU A 295 -13.92 -23.54 -11.89
CA LEU A 295 -15.02 -24.21 -11.16
C LEU A 295 -15.40 -25.53 -11.85
N ILE A 296 -15.48 -25.54 -13.18
CA ILE A 296 -15.76 -26.76 -13.95
C ILE A 296 -14.64 -27.78 -13.76
N ARG A 297 -13.38 -27.39 -13.92
CA ARG A 297 -12.22 -28.30 -13.82
C ARG A 297 -12.00 -28.84 -12.41
N SER A 298 -12.26 -28.04 -11.39
CA SER A 298 -12.16 -28.46 -9.97
C SER A 298 -13.38 -29.25 -9.51
N GLY A 299 -14.53 -29.10 -10.20
CA GLY A 299 -15.80 -29.70 -9.82
C GLY A 299 -16.44 -29.08 -8.57
N LEU A 300 -15.99 -27.89 -8.16
CA LEU A 300 -16.54 -27.16 -7.02
C LEU A 300 -17.78 -26.36 -7.45
N GLU A 301 -18.86 -26.46 -6.69
CA GLU A 301 -20.01 -25.56 -6.87
C GLU A 301 -19.63 -24.13 -6.42
N ALA A 302 -19.98 -23.12 -7.22
CA ALA A 302 -19.61 -21.72 -6.98
C ALA A 302 -19.96 -21.19 -5.58
N LYS A 303 -21.05 -21.70 -4.96
CA LYS A 303 -21.52 -21.32 -3.62
C LYS A 303 -20.52 -21.58 -2.49
N TYR A 304 -19.49 -22.40 -2.74
CA TYR A 304 -18.42 -22.74 -1.81
C TYR A 304 -17.16 -21.90 -1.98
N LEU A 305 -17.11 -21.03 -3.00
CA LEU A 305 -15.99 -20.15 -3.25
C LEU A 305 -16.33 -18.72 -2.84
N ASP A 306 -15.52 -18.19 -1.93
CA ASP A 306 -15.55 -16.79 -1.51
C ASP A 306 -14.34 -16.09 -2.15
N LEU A 307 -14.57 -15.03 -2.93
CA LEU A 307 -13.50 -14.21 -3.50
C LEU A 307 -13.26 -13.00 -2.60
N GLU A 308 -12.03 -12.86 -2.11
CA GLU A 308 -11.64 -11.77 -1.22
C GLU A 308 -10.94 -10.67 -2.01
N LEU A 309 -11.44 -9.44 -1.85
CA LEU A 309 -10.94 -8.24 -2.51
C LEU A 309 -10.64 -7.18 -1.47
N THR A 310 -9.50 -6.53 -1.58
CA THR A 310 -9.18 -5.39 -0.71
C THR A 310 -10.07 -4.20 -1.04
N GLU A 311 -10.41 -3.41 -0.02
CA GLU A 311 -11.18 -2.18 -0.19
C GLU A 311 -10.57 -1.24 -1.27
N SER A 312 -9.24 -1.09 -1.26
CA SER A 312 -8.51 -0.24 -2.21
C SER A 312 -8.67 -0.67 -3.68
N THR A 313 -8.89 -1.97 -3.93
CA THR A 313 -9.13 -2.49 -5.29
C THR A 313 -10.45 -1.97 -5.88
N LEU A 314 -11.45 -1.74 -5.04
CA LEU A 314 -12.79 -1.35 -5.49
C LEU A 314 -12.95 0.16 -5.71
N VAL A 315 -12.22 0.97 -4.95
CA VAL A 315 -12.37 2.43 -4.94
C VAL A 315 -11.74 3.12 -6.16
N GLN A 316 -10.80 2.46 -6.85
CA GLN A 316 -10.14 3.05 -8.03
C GLN A 316 -11.09 3.37 -9.19
N ASN A 317 -12.12 2.53 -9.42
CA ASN A 317 -13.17 2.76 -10.41
C ASN A 317 -14.49 2.11 -9.98
N PRO A 318 -15.30 2.80 -9.14
CA PRO A 318 -16.46 2.22 -8.49
C PRO A 318 -17.52 1.66 -9.46
N GLU A 319 -17.82 2.39 -10.54
CA GLU A 319 -18.84 1.95 -11.51
C GLU A 319 -18.43 0.69 -12.26
N ALA A 320 -17.16 0.62 -12.69
CA ALA A 320 -16.64 -0.58 -13.33
C ALA A 320 -16.57 -1.76 -12.37
N ALA A 321 -16.18 -1.50 -11.11
CA ALA A 321 -16.11 -2.50 -10.06
C ALA A 321 -17.49 -3.11 -9.77
N VAL A 322 -18.54 -2.30 -9.62
CA VAL A 322 -19.93 -2.78 -9.42
C VAL A 322 -20.36 -3.71 -10.56
N ARG A 323 -20.11 -3.35 -11.82
CA ARG A 323 -20.46 -4.20 -12.97
C ARG A 323 -19.73 -5.55 -12.93
N ARG A 324 -18.43 -5.55 -12.61
CA ARG A 324 -17.64 -6.78 -12.51
C ARG A 324 -18.06 -7.65 -11.34
N LEU A 325 -18.28 -7.07 -10.16
CA LEU A 325 -18.75 -7.80 -8.98
C LEU A 325 -20.10 -8.47 -9.25
N ASN A 326 -21.05 -7.77 -9.87
CA ASN A 326 -22.32 -8.37 -10.27
C ASN A 326 -22.12 -9.54 -11.26
N ALA A 327 -21.20 -9.40 -12.22
CA ALA A 327 -20.89 -10.47 -13.17
C ALA A 327 -20.26 -11.70 -12.51
N LEU A 328 -19.46 -11.50 -11.46
CA LEU A 328 -18.92 -12.58 -10.63
C LEU A 328 -20.02 -13.23 -9.79
N LYS A 329 -20.84 -12.45 -9.09
CA LYS A 329 -21.96 -12.97 -8.29
C LYS A 329 -22.99 -13.73 -9.11
N ALA A 330 -23.19 -13.37 -10.38
CA ALA A 330 -24.02 -14.14 -11.30
C ALA A 330 -23.53 -15.58 -11.53
N LEU A 331 -22.28 -15.90 -11.19
CA LEU A 331 -21.77 -17.28 -11.17
C LEU A 331 -22.19 -18.05 -9.91
N GLY A 332 -22.62 -17.37 -8.85
CA GLY A 332 -22.98 -17.95 -7.56
C GLY A 332 -21.85 -17.95 -6.52
N VAL A 333 -20.71 -17.33 -6.81
CA VAL A 333 -19.63 -17.08 -5.82
C VAL A 333 -20.04 -15.98 -4.85
N ARG A 334 -19.44 -15.98 -3.66
CA ARG A 334 -19.57 -14.88 -2.70
C ARG A 334 -18.42 -13.91 -2.84
N ILE A 335 -18.69 -12.66 -2.51
CA ILE A 335 -17.68 -11.61 -2.49
C ILE A 335 -17.43 -11.20 -1.05
N ALA A 336 -16.17 -11.25 -0.63
CA ALA A 336 -15.70 -10.74 0.63
C ALA A 336 -14.86 -9.47 0.42
N ILE A 337 -15.11 -8.45 1.23
CA ILE A 337 -14.26 -7.26 1.28
C ILE A 337 -13.27 -7.42 2.44
N ASP A 338 -11.98 -7.44 2.12
CA ASP A 338 -10.89 -7.57 3.08
C ASP A 338 -10.23 -6.23 3.43
N ASP A 339 -9.50 -6.23 4.56
CA ASP A 339 -8.85 -5.08 5.18
C ASP A 339 -9.79 -3.89 5.44
N PHE A 340 -11.08 -4.19 5.69
CA PHE A 340 -12.09 -3.15 5.88
C PHE A 340 -11.76 -2.27 7.10
N GLY A 341 -11.83 -0.95 6.89
CA GLY A 341 -11.51 0.07 7.88
C GLY A 341 -10.09 0.63 7.79
N THR A 342 -9.29 0.20 6.81
CA THR A 342 -7.96 0.76 6.53
C THR A 342 -7.95 1.78 5.37
N GLY A 343 -9.04 1.86 4.59
CA GLY A 343 -9.20 2.71 3.40
C GLY A 343 -10.25 3.84 3.51
N TYR A 344 -10.56 4.44 2.36
CA TYR A 344 -11.33 5.69 2.16
C TYR A 344 -12.87 5.53 2.12
N SER A 345 -13.44 4.39 2.48
CA SER A 345 -14.89 4.23 2.32
C SER A 345 -15.66 4.93 3.43
N SER A 346 -16.25 6.09 3.09
CA SER A 346 -17.51 6.46 3.72
C SER A 346 -18.50 5.29 3.52
N LEU A 347 -19.21 4.88 4.56
CA LEU A 347 -20.19 3.78 4.52
C LEU A 347 -21.15 3.85 3.31
N ASN A 348 -21.38 5.06 2.76
CA ASN A 348 -22.18 5.30 1.57
C ASN A 348 -21.68 4.62 0.29
N TYR A 349 -20.36 4.45 0.10
CA TYR A 349 -19.85 3.78 -1.11
C TYR A 349 -19.93 2.26 -1.01
N LEU A 350 -19.72 1.69 0.17
CA LEU A 350 -19.87 0.26 0.41
C LEU A 350 -21.29 -0.24 0.14
N GLN A 351 -22.30 0.57 0.43
CA GLN A 351 -23.71 0.25 0.12
C GLN A 351 -23.96 -0.02 -1.37
N GLN A 352 -23.09 0.46 -2.26
CA GLN A 352 -23.25 0.29 -3.69
C GLN A 352 -22.60 -1.01 -4.21
N PHE A 353 -21.65 -1.58 -3.47
CA PHE A 353 -20.96 -2.79 -3.88
C PHE A 353 -21.75 -4.03 -3.47
N PRO A 354 -21.98 -4.97 -4.39
CA PRO A 354 -22.68 -6.20 -4.05
C PRO A 354 -21.68 -7.16 -3.39
N PHE A 355 -21.55 -7.10 -2.06
CA PHE A 355 -20.73 -8.02 -1.26
C PHE A 355 -21.59 -8.89 -0.34
N ASP A 356 -21.01 -9.97 0.18
CA ASP A 356 -21.66 -10.94 1.07
C ASP A 356 -20.97 -10.99 2.44
N ILE A 357 -19.67 -10.68 2.47
CA ILE A 357 -18.83 -10.79 3.66
C ILE A 357 -18.01 -9.51 3.80
N LEU A 358 -17.92 -9.01 5.04
CA LEU A 358 -17.06 -7.88 5.40
C LEU A 358 -16.04 -8.36 6.43
N LYS A 359 -14.76 -8.44 6.06
CA LYS A 359 -13.67 -8.84 6.95
C LYS A 359 -13.06 -7.61 7.61
N VAL A 360 -13.18 -7.56 8.93
CA VAL A 360 -12.63 -6.45 9.74
C VAL A 360 -11.12 -6.63 9.87
N ASP A 361 -10.34 -5.60 9.55
CA ASP A 361 -8.88 -5.66 9.67
C ASP A 361 -8.44 -6.01 11.09
N ARG A 362 -7.37 -6.80 11.17
CA ARG A 362 -6.75 -7.25 12.41
C ARG A 362 -6.38 -6.11 13.39
N CYS A 363 -6.22 -4.84 12.97
CA CYS A 363 -6.04 -3.71 13.90
C CYS A 363 -7.17 -3.65 14.91
N PHE A 364 -8.39 -3.72 14.41
CA PHE A 364 -9.58 -3.45 15.21
C PHE A 364 -9.80 -4.59 16.19
N VAL A 365 -9.51 -5.82 15.79
CA VAL A 365 -9.72 -7.03 16.61
C VAL A 365 -8.67 -7.17 17.72
N ARG A 366 -7.40 -6.85 17.45
CA ARG A 366 -6.30 -7.06 18.42
C ARG A 366 -6.45 -6.28 19.75
N HIS A 367 -7.27 -5.24 19.79
CA HIS A 367 -7.39 -4.35 20.94
C HIS A 367 -8.80 -4.31 21.57
N ILE A 368 -9.72 -5.18 21.15
CA ILE A 368 -11.11 -5.24 21.66
C ILE A 368 -11.15 -5.45 23.19
N SER A 369 -10.20 -6.19 23.75
CA SER A 369 -10.20 -6.55 25.17
C SER A 369 -9.68 -5.43 26.09
N VAL A 370 -8.89 -4.49 25.57
CA VAL A 370 -8.03 -3.60 26.37
C VAL A 370 -8.43 -2.12 26.25
N ASP A 371 -9.09 -1.72 25.16
CA ASP A 371 -9.37 -0.31 24.87
C ASP A 371 -10.88 -0.03 24.66
N VAL A 372 -11.42 0.92 25.43
CA VAL A 372 -12.84 1.30 25.40
C VAL A 372 -13.25 1.93 24.05
N LYS A 373 -12.32 2.56 23.32
CA LYS A 373 -12.56 3.06 21.95
C LYS A 373 -12.68 1.88 20.96
N ASN A 374 -11.82 0.86 21.06
CA ASN A 374 -11.91 -0.34 20.23
C ASN A 374 -13.07 -1.30 20.60
N ARG A 375 -13.65 -1.19 21.80
CA ARG A 375 -14.95 -1.82 22.10
C ARG A 375 -16.11 -1.18 21.35
N ARG A 376 -16.02 0.10 20.97
CA ARG A 376 -17.07 0.84 20.26
C ARG A 376 -16.93 0.82 18.73
N SER A 377 -15.83 0.35 18.15
CA SER A 377 -15.64 0.34 16.68
C SER A 377 -16.30 -0.86 15.97
N PRO A 378 -16.19 -2.11 16.46
CA PRO A 378 -16.89 -3.25 15.87
C PRO A 378 -18.40 -3.24 16.13
N VAL A 379 -18.86 -2.60 17.21
CA VAL A 379 -20.25 -2.67 17.66
C VAL A 379 -21.23 -1.95 16.71
N PRO A 380 -20.96 -0.74 16.19
CA PRO A 380 -21.73 -0.12 15.12
C PRO A 380 -21.68 -0.90 13.81
N LEU A 381 -20.56 -1.56 13.49
CA LEU A 381 -20.42 -2.37 12.27
C LEU A 381 -21.24 -3.66 12.33
N LEU A 382 -21.18 -4.37 13.46
CA LEU A 382 -22.03 -5.52 13.75
C LEU A 382 -23.51 -5.12 13.77
N ARG A 383 -23.85 -3.97 14.37
CA ARG A 383 -25.21 -3.42 14.35
C ARG A 383 -25.69 -2.98 12.97
N TRP A 384 -24.80 -2.45 12.14
CA TRP A 384 -25.09 -2.06 10.76
C TRP A 384 -25.46 -3.29 9.92
N HIS A 385 -24.70 -4.38 10.02
CA HIS A 385 -25.03 -5.63 9.33
C HIS A 385 -26.33 -6.29 9.86
N THR A 386 -26.59 -6.28 11.17
CA THR A 386 -27.80 -6.93 11.73
C THR A 386 -29.11 -6.19 11.42
N ASN A 387 -29.07 -4.89 11.10
CA ASN A 387 -30.26 -4.11 10.75
C ASN A 387 -30.69 -4.27 9.27
N TRP A 388 -30.02 -5.14 8.52
CA TRP A 388 -30.21 -5.35 7.07
C TRP A 388 -30.60 -6.78 6.69
N ASN A 389 -31.13 -7.56 7.64
CA ASN A 389 -31.86 -8.81 7.36
C ASN A 389 -33.37 -8.59 7.42
#